data_AF-A0AAV2IU91-F1
#
_entry.id   AF-A0AAV2IU91-F1
#
_cell.length_a   1.000
_cell.length_b   1.000
_cell.length_c   1.000
_cell.angle_alpha   90.00
_cell.angle_beta   90.00
_cell.angle_gamma   90.00
#
_symmetry.space_group_name_H-M   'P 1'
#
loop_
_entity.id
_entity.type
_entity.pdbx_description
1 polymer ?
#
loop_
_entity_poly.entity_id
_entity_poly.type
_entity_poly.pdbx_seq_one_letter_code
_entity_poly.pdbx_strand_id
1 'polypeptide(L)'
;MKHLHFKDHFWSSELTSTAGYDAVIQYHNEGKRTCKEVEDFLKARATIEEKYAKDLLGLSKKVCGHNEMNTLKRSLDIFKLQMEHVSLSHLQLAQSMREEVKKLEEFKERQKEVRKKIEQHMDALHKQKASQFKKTMDSKKTYEQKCRDKEDAEQNVNRNTNNYKNIEKLMGKAQQAKLNSEEADRSYQQNVTTMGHIRDEWIKEHTGACEILEKQAIDRINFVRNTVWTHLNLLSQQCVTTDELYEEVRKSLEQCNIQDDIEHFVNLRRSGDKPPGPILYENFYRASLAPPPAVPPPINRREAPPVPGSDSDGAVYSTVQDARIH
;
A
#
# COMPACT_ATOMS: atom_id res chain seq x y z
N MET A 1 31.19 -9.35 -4.55
CA MET A 1 30.70 -10.03 -3.33
C MET A 1 30.09 -11.35 -3.74
N LYS A 2 30.29 -12.44 -3.00
CA LYS A 2 29.58 -13.71 -3.26
C LYS A 2 28.10 -13.54 -2.91
N HIS A 3 27.20 -13.94 -3.80
CA HIS A 3 25.77 -14.01 -3.48
C HIS A 3 25.54 -15.16 -2.49
N LEU A 4 24.79 -14.88 -1.43
CA LEU A 4 24.37 -15.87 -0.43
C LEU A 4 23.03 -16.44 -0.86
N HIS A 5 22.90 -17.77 -0.87
CA HIS A 5 21.67 -18.44 -1.26
C HIS A 5 21.06 -19.25 -0.12
N PHE A 6 19.74 -19.34 -0.08
CA PHE A 6 19.02 -20.12 0.92
C PHE A 6 19.48 -21.58 0.93
N LYS A 7 19.64 -22.17 -0.26
CA LYS A 7 20.06 -23.56 -0.44
C LYS A 7 21.47 -23.85 0.08
N ASP A 8 22.30 -22.83 0.32
CA ASP A 8 23.67 -23.00 0.79
C ASP A 8 23.79 -22.81 2.31
N HIS A 9 22.78 -22.21 2.96
CA HIS A 9 22.89 -21.70 4.33
C HIS A 9 21.80 -22.18 5.30
N PHE A 10 20.70 -22.77 4.83
CA PHE A 10 19.62 -23.29 5.70
C PHE A 10 19.70 -24.80 5.89
N TRP A 11 20.84 -25.27 6.42
CA TRP A 11 21.10 -26.67 6.76
C TRP A 11 21.24 -26.89 8.27
N SER A 12 21.13 -28.15 8.70
CA SER A 12 21.45 -28.59 10.05
C SER A 12 22.36 -29.81 9.99
N SER A 13 23.28 -29.95 10.95
CA SER A 13 24.16 -31.11 11.08
C SER A 13 23.42 -32.36 11.55
N GLU A 14 22.28 -32.20 12.20
CA GLU A 14 21.45 -33.30 12.66
C GLU A 14 20.47 -33.75 11.57
N LEU A 15 20.53 -35.05 11.22
CA LEU A 15 19.78 -35.60 10.09
C LEU A 15 18.27 -35.42 10.20
N THR A 16 17.71 -35.43 11.41
CA THR A 16 16.27 -35.27 11.66
C THR A 16 15.84 -33.83 11.89
N SER A 17 16.78 -32.89 12.01
CA SER A 17 16.46 -31.49 12.26
C SER A 17 15.85 -30.81 11.03
N THR A 18 14.90 -29.91 11.29
CA THR A 18 14.20 -29.08 10.29
C THR A 18 14.47 -27.59 10.49
N ALA A 19 15.32 -27.20 11.44
CA ALA A 19 15.46 -25.82 11.90
C ALA A 19 15.77 -24.81 10.77
N GLY A 20 16.60 -25.20 9.80
CA GLY A 20 16.89 -24.36 8.64
C GLY A 20 15.65 -24.11 7.76
N TYR A 21 14.87 -25.15 7.50
CA TYR A 21 13.60 -25.04 6.79
C TYR A 21 12.59 -24.18 7.55
N ASP A 22 12.45 -24.43 8.86
CA ASP A 22 11.51 -23.72 9.73
C ASP A 22 11.81 -22.22 9.77
N ALA A 23 13.09 -21.84 9.81
CA ALA A 23 13.52 -20.43 9.75
C ALA A 23 13.10 -19.75 8.43
N VAL A 24 13.24 -20.44 7.29
CA VAL A 24 12.80 -19.92 5.99
C VAL A 24 11.27 -19.75 5.97
N ILE A 25 10.53 -20.75 6.44
CA ILE A 25 9.05 -20.67 6.50
C ILE A 25 8.58 -19.55 7.42
N GLN A 26 9.23 -19.36 8.57
CA GLN A 26 8.95 -18.24 9.46
C GLN A 26 9.14 -16.89 8.75
N TYR A 27 10.27 -16.71 8.06
CA TYR A 27 10.53 -15.49 7.29
C TYR A 27 9.45 -15.19 6.23
N HIS A 28 8.93 -16.22 5.55
CA HIS A 28 7.81 -16.05 4.61
C HIS A 28 6.48 -15.72 5.29
N ASN A 29 6.22 -16.26 6.48
CA ASN A 29 5.02 -15.94 7.25
C ASN A 29 5.04 -14.50 7.76
N GLU A 30 6.20 -14.03 8.23
CA GLU A 30 6.43 -12.63 8.58
C GLU A 30 6.28 -11.72 7.36
N GLY A 31 6.87 -12.09 6.23
CA GLY A 31 6.70 -11.36 4.97
C GLY A 31 5.25 -11.23 4.52
N LYS A 32 4.43 -12.28 4.70
CA LYS A 32 2.98 -12.24 4.43
C LYS A 32 2.26 -11.27 5.38
N ARG A 33 2.64 -11.23 6.66
CA ARG A 33 2.08 -10.29 7.64
C ARG A 33 2.38 -8.85 7.24
N THR A 34 3.62 -8.55 6.85
CA THR A 34 3.98 -7.23 6.33
C THR A 34 3.16 -6.84 5.10
N CYS A 35 2.93 -7.75 4.15
CA CYS A 35 2.05 -7.46 3.01
C CYS A 35 0.63 -7.09 3.44
N LYS A 36 0.10 -7.73 4.49
CA LYS A 36 -1.23 -7.41 5.04
C LYS A 36 -1.25 -6.05 5.74
N GLU A 37 -0.21 -5.72 6.50
CA GLU A 37 -0.07 -4.40 7.13
C GLU A 37 -0.03 -3.27 6.07
N VAL A 38 0.74 -3.45 4.99
CA VAL A 38 0.79 -2.50 3.87
C VAL A 38 -0.57 -2.41 3.17
N GLU A 39 -1.23 -3.54 2.91
CA GLU A 39 -2.58 -3.57 2.33
C GLU A 39 -3.57 -2.76 3.17
N ASP A 40 -3.62 -2.99 4.48
CA ASP A 40 -4.55 -2.31 5.39
C ASP A 40 -4.25 -0.80 5.48
N PHE A 41 -2.96 -0.44 5.51
CA PHE A 41 -2.54 0.96 5.49
C PHE A 41 -3.01 1.69 4.23
N LEU A 42 -2.77 1.10 3.05
CA LEU A 42 -3.16 1.68 1.77
C LEU A 42 -4.69 1.74 1.60
N LYS A 43 -5.44 0.76 2.13
CA LYS A 43 -6.92 0.81 2.19
C LYS A 43 -7.42 1.96 3.04
N ALA A 44 -6.83 2.15 4.22
CA ALA A 44 -7.19 3.26 5.10
C ALA A 44 -6.91 4.61 4.40
N ARG A 45 -5.74 4.72 3.75
CA ARG A 45 -5.37 5.91 2.96
C ARG A 45 -6.38 6.20 1.84
N ALA A 46 -6.82 5.18 1.09
CA ALA A 46 -7.82 5.34 0.03
C ALA A 46 -9.21 5.74 0.56
N THR A 47 -9.61 5.20 1.72
CA THR A 47 -10.87 5.57 2.39
C THR A 47 -10.87 7.04 2.82
N ILE A 48 -9.75 7.52 3.36
CA ILE A 48 -9.59 8.94 3.73
C ILE A 48 -9.68 9.83 2.49
N GLU A 49 -9.02 9.43 1.40
CA GLU A 49 -9.06 10.16 0.13
C GLU A 49 -10.48 10.28 -0.44
N GLU A 50 -11.22 9.17 -0.44
CA GLU A 50 -12.61 9.16 -0.92
C GLU A 50 -13.52 10.05 -0.07
N LYS A 51 -13.32 10.05 1.26
CA LYS A 51 -14.10 10.92 2.15
C LYS A 51 -13.82 12.39 1.81
N TYR A 52 -12.55 12.76 1.65
CA TYR A 52 -12.17 14.12 1.25
C TYR A 52 -12.81 14.53 -0.08
N ALA A 53 -12.74 13.67 -1.10
CA ALA A 53 -13.36 13.89 -2.39
C ALA A 53 -14.88 14.11 -2.28
N LYS A 54 -15.59 13.28 -1.51
CA LYS A 54 -17.04 13.40 -1.30
C LYS A 54 -17.42 14.67 -0.55
N ASP A 55 -16.65 15.05 0.46
CA ASP A 55 -16.86 16.28 1.22
C ASP A 55 -16.69 17.52 0.30
N LEU A 56 -15.68 17.50 -0.58
CA LEU A 56 -15.48 18.53 -1.62
C LEU A 56 -16.63 18.56 -2.64
N LEU A 57 -17.12 17.40 -3.10
CA LEU A 57 -18.27 17.34 -4.01
C LEU A 57 -19.54 17.94 -3.39
N GLY A 58 -19.72 17.73 -2.09
CA GLY A 58 -20.81 18.35 -1.33
C GLY A 58 -20.64 19.88 -1.26
N LEU A 59 -19.40 20.35 -1.10
CA LEU A 59 -19.07 21.78 -1.07
C LEU A 59 -19.31 22.45 -2.43
N SER A 60 -18.88 21.86 -3.54
CA SER A 60 -19.01 22.45 -4.89
C SER A 60 -20.48 22.73 -5.27
N LYS A 61 -21.42 21.99 -4.68
CA LYS A 61 -22.87 22.16 -4.91
C LYS A 61 -23.49 23.30 -4.09
N LYS A 62 -22.81 23.80 -3.06
CA LYS A 62 -23.34 24.90 -2.24
C LYS A 62 -23.40 26.22 -3.03
N VAL A 63 -24.31 27.09 -2.65
CA VAL A 63 -24.43 28.42 -3.25
C VAL A 63 -23.20 29.25 -2.89
N CYS A 64 -22.57 29.86 -3.89
CA CYS A 64 -21.48 30.82 -3.75
C CYS A 64 -21.67 31.89 -4.83
N GLY A 65 -21.77 33.16 -4.45
CA GLY A 65 -21.95 34.27 -5.40
C GLY A 65 -23.33 34.39 -6.05
N HIS A 66 -24.42 34.01 -5.37
CA HIS A 66 -25.77 34.04 -5.97
C HIS A 66 -26.19 35.42 -6.49
N ASN A 67 -25.84 36.47 -5.74
CA ASN A 67 -26.21 37.85 -6.05
C ASN A 67 -25.16 38.58 -6.90
N GLU A 68 -24.00 37.96 -7.13
CA GLU A 68 -22.97 38.55 -7.97
C GLU A 68 -23.42 38.56 -9.43
N MET A 69 -22.86 39.49 -10.20
CA MET A 69 -23.27 39.73 -11.57
C MET A 69 -22.07 39.72 -12.53
N ASN A 70 -22.37 39.61 -13.82
CA ASN A 70 -21.42 39.79 -14.92
C ASN A 70 -20.08 39.02 -14.75
N THR A 71 -18.94 39.71 -14.73
CA THR A 71 -17.61 39.07 -14.80
C THR A 71 -17.24 38.38 -13.49
N LEU A 72 -17.45 39.01 -12.32
CA LEU A 72 -17.20 38.35 -11.04
C LEU A 72 -18.08 37.10 -10.84
N LYS A 73 -19.34 37.16 -11.27
CA LYS A 73 -20.24 35.99 -11.23
C LYS A 73 -19.69 34.82 -12.03
N ARG A 74 -19.21 35.09 -13.25
CA ARG A 74 -18.60 34.07 -14.13
C ARG A 74 -17.39 33.41 -13.46
N SER A 75 -16.54 34.21 -12.81
CA SER A 75 -15.34 33.68 -12.15
C SER A 75 -15.67 32.85 -10.92
N LEU A 76 -16.70 33.22 -10.15
CA LEU A 76 -17.22 32.39 -9.05
C LEU A 76 -17.87 31.08 -9.55
N ASP A 77 -18.52 31.09 -10.71
CA ASP A 77 -19.04 29.86 -11.33
C ASP A 77 -17.92 28.92 -11.77
N ILE A 78 -16.84 29.47 -12.37
CA ILE A 78 -15.66 28.69 -12.75
C ILE A 78 -14.95 28.15 -11.49
N PHE A 79 -14.83 28.94 -10.42
CA PHE A 79 -14.29 28.45 -9.15
C PHE A 79 -15.05 27.23 -8.63
N LYS A 80 -16.39 27.30 -8.63
CA LYS A 80 -17.23 26.17 -8.22
C LYS A 80 -17.06 24.95 -9.13
N LEU A 81 -16.99 25.16 -10.44
CA LEU A 81 -16.79 24.09 -11.42
C LEU A 81 -15.45 23.39 -11.20
N GLN A 82 -14.36 24.15 -11.04
CA GLN A 82 -13.05 23.53 -10.79
C GLN A 82 -13.00 22.85 -9.42
N MET A 83 -13.72 23.34 -8.40
CA MET A 83 -13.86 22.62 -7.13
C MET A 83 -14.54 21.26 -7.31
N GLU A 84 -15.54 21.16 -8.18
CA GLU A 84 -16.15 19.88 -8.55
C GLU A 84 -15.15 18.96 -9.28
N HIS A 85 -14.38 19.48 -10.22
CA HIS A 85 -13.34 18.71 -10.92
C HIS A 85 -12.23 18.21 -9.99
N VAL A 86 -11.77 19.04 -9.05
CA VAL A 86 -10.81 18.63 -8.01
C VAL A 86 -11.39 17.46 -7.22
N SER A 87 -12.63 17.60 -6.72
CA SER A 87 -13.34 16.51 -6.06
C SER A 87 -13.36 15.20 -6.90
N LEU A 88 -13.76 15.29 -8.17
CA LEU A 88 -13.85 14.11 -9.04
C LEU A 88 -12.48 13.46 -9.29
N SER A 89 -11.42 14.26 -9.45
CA SER A 89 -10.05 13.74 -9.61
C SER A 89 -9.57 13.00 -8.34
N HIS A 90 -9.85 13.52 -7.14
CA HIS A 90 -9.55 12.84 -5.88
C HIS A 90 -10.39 11.55 -5.71
N LEU A 91 -11.62 11.52 -6.20
CA LEU A 91 -12.43 10.29 -6.20
C LEU A 91 -11.83 9.22 -7.10
N GLN A 92 -11.34 9.61 -8.29
CA GLN A 92 -10.62 8.72 -9.20
C GLN A 92 -9.30 8.23 -8.58
N LEU A 93 -8.53 9.10 -7.92
CA LEU A 93 -7.33 8.72 -7.19
C LEU A 93 -7.63 7.63 -6.15
N ALA A 94 -8.68 7.80 -5.34
CA ALA A 94 -9.08 6.81 -4.34
C ALA A 94 -9.44 5.45 -4.98
N GLN A 95 -10.05 5.46 -6.18
CA GLN A 95 -10.32 4.24 -6.94
C GLN A 95 -9.02 3.58 -7.43
N SER A 96 -8.09 4.33 -8.04
CA SER A 96 -6.80 3.80 -8.48
C SER A 96 -5.97 3.25 -7.32
N MET A 97 -5.99 3.90 -6.16
CA MET A 97 -5.35 3.34 -4.94
C MET A 97 -5.93 1.98 -4.55
N ARG A 98 -7.25 1.80 -4.64
CA ARG A 98 -7.91 0.51 -4.34
C ARG A 98 -7.56 -0.57 -5.36
N GLU A 99 -7.37 -0.21 -6.63
CA GLU A 99 -6.91 -1.14 -7.65
C GLU A 99 -5.49 -1.64 -7.36
N GLU A 100 -4.58 -0.76 -6.95
CA GLU A 100 -3.23 -1.15 -6.52
C GLU A 100 -3.24 -2.04 -5.28
N VAL A 101 -4.10 -1.75 -4.30
CA VAL A 101 -4.34 -2.62 -3.14
C VAL A 101 -4.80 -4.01 -3.57
N LYS A 102 -5.75 -4.10 -4.51
CA LYS A 102 -6.26 -5.38 -5.01
C LYS A 102 -5.14 -6.21 -5.66
N LYS A 103 -4.24 -5.60 -6.41
CA LYS A 103 -3.05 -6.29 -6.97
C LYS A 103 -2.17 -6.89 -5.87
N LEU A 104 -2.00 -6.18 -4.74
CA LEU A 104 -1.26 -6.67 -3.58
C LEU A 104 -1.96 -7.84 -2.87
N GLU A 105 -3.29 -7.80 -2.74
CA GLU A 105 -4.08 -8.91 -2.20
C GLU A 105 -3.90 -10.19 -3.03
N GLU A 106 -4.08 -10.06 -4.35
CA GLU A 106 -3.94 -11.18 -5.28
C GLU A 106 -2.51 -11.75 -5.26
N PHE A 107 -1.50 -10.89 -5.21
CA PHE A 107 -0.10 -11.30 -5.07
C PHE A 107 0.14 -12.09 -3.79
N LYS A 108 -0.35 -11.59 -2.65
CA LYS A 108 -0.22 -12.23 -1.33
C LYS A 108 -0.88 -13.61 -1.31
N GLU A 109 -2.08 -13.75 -1.87
CA GLU A 109 -2.75 -15.06 -1.93
C GLU A 109 -2.04 -16.02 -2.89
N ARG A 110 -1.54 -15.56 -4.05
CA ARG A 110 -0.71 -16.40 -4.93
C ARG A 110 0.53 -16.94 -4.23
N GLN A 111 1.26 -16.09 -3.49
CA GLN A 111 2.43 -16.55 -2.73
C GLN A 111 2.08 -17.60 -1.68
N LYS A 112 0.99 -17.37 -0.94
CA LYS A 112 0.49 -18.28 0.09
C LYS A 112 0.15 -19.66 -0.49
N GLU A 113 -0.52 -19.74 -1.64
CA GLU A 113 -0.88 -21.02 -2.25
C GLU A 113 0.32 -21.83 -2.74
N VAL A 114 1.32 -21.16 -3.34
CA VAL A 114 2.57 -21.82 -3.74
C VAL A 114 3.31 -22.34 -2.51
N ARG A 115 3.44 -21.52 -1.47
CA ARG A 115 4.13 -21.89 -0.23
C ARG A 115 3.45 -23.08 0.46
N LYS A 116 2.11 -23.08 0.53
CA LYS A 116 1.33 -24.18 1.14
C LYS A 116 1.62 -25.53 0.49
N LYS A 117 1.79 -25.57 -0.84
CA LYS A 117 2.15 -26.81 -1.56
C LYS A 117 3.55 -27.32 -1.18
N ILE A 118 4.50 -26.39 -1.05
CA ILE A 118 5.87 -26.71 -0.60
C ILE A 118 5.85 -27.21 0.85
N GLU A 119 5.11 -26.56 1.73
CA GLU A 119 4.94 -26.96 3.14
C GLU A 119 4.38 -28.39 3.26
N GLN A 120 3.34 -28.72 2.49
CA GLN A 120 2.74 -30.06 2.50
C GLN A 120 3.72 -31.15 2.04
N HIS A 121 4.45 -30.89 0.96
CA HIS A 121 5.45 -31.82 0.41
C HIS A 121 6.61 -32.04 1.37
N MET A 122 7.17 -30.95 1.91
CA MET A 122 8.30 -31.01 2.84
C MET A 122 7.93 -31.64 4.18
N ASP A 123 6.73 -31.40 4.70
CA ASP A 123 6.23 -32.06 5.92
C ASP A 123 6.15 -33.59 5.76
N ALA A 124 5.69 -34.08 4.60
CA ALA A 124 5.67 -35.52 4.30
C ALA A 124 7.09 -36.11 4.26
N LEU A 125 8.03 -35.43 3.59
CA LEU A 125 9.44 -35.85 3.52
C LEU A 125 10.12 -35.84 4.90
N HIS A 126 9.86 -34.82 5.72
CA HIS A 126 10.40 -34.73 7.08
C HIS A 126 9.90 -35.89 7.95
N LYS A 127 8.61 -36.23 7.88
CA LYS A 127 8.03 -37.38 8.60
C LYS A 127 8.60 -38.71 8.12
N GLN A 128 8.74 -38.90 6.81
CA GLN A 128 9.35 -40.10 6.23
C GLN A 128 10.82 -40.25 6.69
N LYS A 129 11.60 -39.17 6.60
CA LYS A 129 13.00 -39.12 7.05
C LYS A 129 13.14 -39.45 8.54
N ALA A 130 12.34 -38.83 9.40
CA ALA A 130 12.36 -39.07 10.85
C ALA A 130 11.96 -40.52 11.21
N SER A 131 10.92 -41.04 10.57
CA SER A 131 10.46 -42.42 10.76
C SER A 131 11.52 -43.44 10.36
N GLN A 132 12.11 -43.28 9.17
CA GLN A 132 13.17 -44.18 8.70
C GLN A 132 14.43 -44.07 9.57
N PHE A 133 14.78 -42.88 10.04
CA PHE A 133 15.91 -42.69 10.95
C PHE A 133 15.73 -43.49 12.23
N LYS A 134 14.55 -43.38 12.86
CA LYS A 134 14.21 -44.16 14.06
C LYS A 134 14.32 -45.67 13.80
N LYS A 135 13.72 -46.16 12.72
CA LYS A 135 13.79 -47.58 12.33
C LYS A 135 15.24 -48.05 12.13
N THR A 136 16.07 -47.21 11.52
CA THR A 136 17.49 -47.50 11.28
C THR A 136 18.26 -47.59 12.61
N MET A 137 18.04 -46.66 13.53
CA MET A 137 18.67 -46.68 14.86
C MET A 137 18.20 -47.86 15.73
N ASP A 138 16.92 -48.22 15.66
CA ASP A 138 16.39 -49.40 16.36
C ASP A 138 16.99 -50.71 15.81
N SER A 139 17.15 -50.81 14.48
CA SER A 139 17.81 -51.97 13.85
C SER A 139 19.31 -52.04 14.18
N LYS A 140 19.99 -50.89 14.28
CA LYS A 140 21.38 -50.81 14.75
C LYS A 140 21.52 -51.38 16.16
N LYS A 141 20.68 -50.91 17.09
CA LYS A 141 20.67 -51.37 18.49
C LYS A 141 20.38 -52.87 18.60
N THR A 142 19.46 -53.36 17.77
CA THR A 142 19.12 -54.79 17.71
C THR A 142 20.30 -55.62 17.21
N TYR A 143 20.94 -55.19 16.11
CA TYR A 143 22.14 -55.83 15.58
C TYR A 143 23.26 -55.89 16.61
N GLU A 144 23.58 -54.76 17.26
CA GLU A 144 24.59 -54.69 18.31
C GLU A 144 24.29 -55.65 19.47
N GLN A 145 23.01 -55.79 19.84
CA GLN A 145 22.61 -56.75 20.87
C GLN A 145 22.81 -58.19 20.41
N LYS A 146 22.44 -58.52 19.16
CA LYS A 146 22.62 -59.88 18.63
C LYS A 146 24.08 -60.27 18.44
N CYS A 147 24.96 -59.31 18.16
CA CYS A 147 26.41 -59.55 18.18
C CYS A 147 26.91 -59.89 19.58
N ARG A 148 26.48 -59.16 20.61
CA ARG A 148 26.80 -59.49 22.01
C ARG A 148 26.28 -60.87 22.42
N ASP A 149 25.02 -61.20 22.08
CA ASP A 149 24.42 -62.51 22.35
C ASP A 149 25.23 -63.65 21.69
N LYS A 150 25.75 -63.43 20.48
CA LYS A 150 26.60 -64.38 19.75
C LYS A 150 27.95 -64.57 20.47
N GLU A 151 28.64 -63.48 20.81
CA GLU A 151 29.93 -63.52 21.52
C GLU A 151 29.80 -64.26 22.86
N ASP A 152 28.74 -63.98 23.63
CA ASP A 152 28.47 -64.66 24.90
C ASP A 152 28.21 -66.16 24.72
N ALA A 153 27.46 -66.54 23.68
CA ALA A 153 27.19 -67.95 23.38
C ALA A 153 28.46 -68.70 22.95
N GLU A 154 29.32 -68.08 22.15
CA GLU A 154 30.63 -68.64 21.73
C GLU A 154 31.58 -68.78 22.92
N GLN A 155 31.67 -67.77 23.80
CA GLN A 155 32.46 -67.87 25.03
C GLN A 155 31.97 -68.99 25.95
N ASN A 156 30.65 -69.18 26.05
CA ASN A 156 30.07 -70.21 26.90
C ASN A 156 30.37 -71.64 26.39
N VAL A 157 30.43 -71.83 25.06
CA VAL A 157 30.90 -73.09 24.44
C VAL A 157 32.37 -73.33 24.80
N ASN A 158 33.23 -72.31 24.65
CA ASN A 158 34.67 -72.42 24.93
C ASN A 158 34.98 -72.68 26.42
N ARG A 159 34.14 -72.19 27.35
CA ARG A 159 34.32 -72.45 28.79
C ARG A 159 33.89 -73.84 29.23
N ASN A 160 32.98 -74.48 28.48
CA ASN A 160 32.38 -75.77 28.85
C ASN A 160 32.85 -76.94 27.97
N THR A 161 34.01 -76.81 27.32
CA THR A 161 34.54 -77.79 26.36
C THR A 161 34.73 -79.20 26.93
N ASN A 162 34.90 -79.31 28.26
CA ASN A 162 35.11 -80.60 28.95
C ASN A 162 33.81 -81.34 29.32
N ASN A 163 32.62 -80.76 29.08
CA ASN A 163 31.33 -81.33 29.48
C ASN A 163 30.56 -81.94 28.29
N TYR A 164 30.99 -83.14 27.88
CA TYR A 164 30.56 -83.84 26.67
C TYR A 164 29.03 -84.10 26.56
N LYS A 165 28.28 -84.13 27.66
CA LYS A 165 26.80 -84.32 27.62
C LYS A 165 26.03 -83.04 27.25
N ASN A 166 26.60 -81.86 27.48
CA ASN A 166 25.92 -80.57 27.26
C ASN A 166 26.53 -79.75 26.10
N ILE A 167 27.69 -80.16 25.58
CA ILE A 167 28.43 -79.43 24.56
C ILE A 167 27.64 -79.25 23.26
N GLU A 168 26.94 -80.29 22.79
CA GLU A 168 26.18 -80.27 21.54
C GLU A 168 25.02 -79.26 21.62
N LYS A 169 24.34 -79.19 22.76
CA LYS A 169 23.28 -78.20 23.04
C LYS A 169 23.83 -76.77 23.06
N LEU A 170 25.03 -76.56 23.61
CA LEU A 170 25.68 -75.24 23.63
C LEU A 170 26.14 -74.82 22.22
N MET A 171 26.68 -75.74 21.43
CA MET A 171 27.03 -75.50 20.02
C MET A 171 25.79 -75.13 19.19
N GLY A 172 24.65 -75.82 19.38
CA GLY A 172 23.39 -75.46 18.74
C GLY A 172 22.91 -74.05 19.09
N LYS A 173 23.04 -73.63 20.35
CA LYS A 173 22.71 -72.26 20.78
C LYS A 173 23.64 -71.21 20.17
N ALA A 174 24.95 -71.47 20.12
CA ALA A 174 25.91 -70.57 19.50
C ALA A 174 25.65 -70.42 17.98
N GLN A 175 25.34 -71.52 17.30
CA GLN A 175 24.96 -71.49 15.89
C GLN A 175 23.66 -70.69 15.66
N GLN A 176 22.65 -70.84 16.52
CA GLN A 176 21.42 -70.05 16.41
C GLN A 176 21.68 -68.55 16.68
N ALA A 177 22.50 -68.22 17.68
CA ALA A 177 22.87 -66.83 17.98
C ALA A 177 23.63 -66.19 16.79
N LYS A 178 24.51 -66.96 16.13
CA LYS A 178 25.18 -66.55 14.90
C LYS A 178 24.18 -66.24 13.77
N LEU A 179 23.24 -67.15 13.49
CA LEU A 179 22.21 -66.93 12.45
C LEU A 179 21.35 -65.70 12.74
N ASN A 180 20.95 -65.49 14.00
CA ASN A 180 20.17 -64.33 14.43
C ASN A 180 20.96 -63.01 14.27
N SER A 181 22.27 -63.03 14.54
CA SER A 181 23.16 -61.88 14.33
C SER A 181 23.30 -61.54 12.85
N GLU A 182 23.48 -62.55 11.99
CA GLU A 182 23.55 -62.37 10.53
C GLU A 182 22.23 -61.86 9.94
N GLU A 183 21.08 -62.28 10.47
CA GLU A 183 19.77 -61.75 10.06
C GLU A 183 19.59 -60.28 10.50
N ALA A 184 19.96 -59.95 11.74
CA ALA A 184 19.92 -58.58 12.23
C ALA A 184 20.86 -57.65 11.45
N ASP A 185 22.05 -58.15 11.06
CA ASP A 185 23.00 -57.44 10.21
C ASP A 185 22.39 -57.09 8.84
N ARG A 186 21.82 -58.09 8.15
CA ARG A 186 21.13 -57.88 6.86
C ARG A 186 20.00 -56.84 6.98
N SER A 187 19.20 -56.91 8.04
CA SER A 187 18.12 -55.95 8.30
C SER A 187 18.65 -54.54 8.56
N TYR A 188 19.73 -54.41 9.36
CA TYR A 188 20.36 -53.12 9.61
C TYR A 188 20.95 -52.51 8.33
N GLN A 189 21.71 -53.30 7.55
CA GLN A 189 22.27 -52.88 6.27
C GLN A 189 21.17 -52.39 5.31
N GLN A 190 20.06 -53.12 5.21
CA GLN A 190 18.92 -52.70 4.38
C GLN A 190 18.32 -51.36 4.83
N ASN A 191 18.15 -51.17 6.14
CA ASN A 191 17.62 -49.90 6.68
C ASN A 191 18.60 -48.74 6.47
N VAL A 192 19.91 -48.96 6.57
CA VAL A 192 20.95 -47.96 6.27
C VAL A 192 20.90 -47.55 4.80
N THR A 193 20.83 -48.51 3.87
CA THR A 193 20.69 -48.22 2.44
C THR A 193 19.43 -47.42 2.15
N THR A 194 18.30 -47.81 2.76
CA THR A 194 17.02 -47.10 2.60
C THR A 194 17.08 -45.68 3.16
N MET A 195 17.73 -45.48 4.31
CA MET A 195 17.96 -44.16 4.90
C MET A 195 18.84 -43.28 4.00
N GLY A 196 19.87 -43.86 3.36
CA GLY A 196 20.71 -43.17 2.38
C GLY A 196 19.88 -42.60 1.22
N HIS A 197 19.02 -43.42 0.62
CA HIS A 197 18.13 -42.98 -0.46
C HIS A 197 17.17 -41.86 -0.03
N ILE A 198 16.50 -42.01 1.12
CA ILE A 198 15.59 -40.97 1.63
C ILE A 198 16.35 -39.67 1.95
N ARG A 199 17.58 -39.76 2.45
CA ARG A 199 18.41 -38.58 2.70
C ARG A 199 18.73 -37.86 1.39
N ASP A 200 19.14 -38.58 0.36
CA ASP A 200 19.52 -37.99 -0.93
C ASP A 200 18.31 -37.33 -1.62
N GLU A 201 17.14 -37.97 -1.56
CA GLU A 201 15.87 -37.39 -2.01
C GLU A 201 15.53 -36.12 -1.22
N TRP A 202 15.60 -36.17 0.11
CA TRP A 202 15.34 -34.99 0.95
C TRP A 202 16.29 -33.82 0.66
N ILE A 203 17.60 -34.08 0.47
CA ILE A 203 18.58 -33.03 0.13
C ILE A 203 18.18 -32.35 -1.18
N LYS A 204 17.82 -33.13 -2.20
CA LYS A 204 17.39 -32.62 -3.50
C LYS A 204 16.14 -31.76 -3.37
N GLU A 205 15.12 -32.26 -2.67
CA GLU A 205 13.84 -31.56 -2.52
C GLU A 205 13.97 -30.31 -1.63
N HIS A 206 14.78 -30.36 -0.57
CA HIS A 206 15.08 -29.20 0.28
C HIS A 206 15.82 -28.11 -0.49
N THR A 207 16.78 -28.49 -1.34
CA THR A 207 17.50 -27.56 -2.24
C THR A 207 16.51 -26.86 -3.17
N GLY A 208 15.63 -27.63 -3.83
CA GLY A 208 14.60 -27.08 -4.71
C GLY A 208 13.60 -26.17 -3.98
N ALA A 209 13.16 -26.56 -2.78
CA ALA A 209 12.31 -25.74 -1.94
C ALA A 209 12.97 -24.40 -1.59
N CYS A 210 14.25 -24.42 -1.20
CA CYS A 210 15.02 -23.22 -0.88
C CYS A 210 15.12 -22.27 -2.08
N GLU A 211 15.38 -22.78 -3.29
CA GLU A 211 15.46 -21.97 -4.51
C GLU A 211 14.11 -21.30 -4.85
N ILE A 212 13.00 -22.04 -4.72
CA ILE A 212 11.67 -21.48 -4.96
C ILE A 212 11.31 -20.43 -3.91
N LEU A 213 11.57 -20.71 -2.63
CA LEU A 213 11.29 -19.80 -1.52
C LEU A 213 12.16 -18.53 -1.60
N GLU A 214 13.44 -18.65 -1.94
CA GLU A 214 14.30 -17.49 -2.20
C GLU A 214 13.76 -16.62 -3.33
N LYS A 215 13.33 -17.22 -4.44
CA LYS A 215 12.68 -16.48 -5.53
C LYS A 215 11.42 -15.76 -5.05
N GLN A 216 10.56 -16.42 -4.28
CA GLN A 216 9.37 -15.79 -3.70
C GLN A 216 9.73 -14.62 -2.77
N ALA A 217 10.82 -14.73 -2.01
CA ALA A 217 11.30 -13.66 -1.15
C ALA A 217 11.74 -12.43 -1.95
N ILE A 218 12.51 -12.65 -3.02
CA ILE A 218 12.94 -11.60 -3.95
C ILE A 218 11.73 -10.93 -4.60
N ASP A 219 10.80 -11.73 -5.13
CA ASP A 219 9.57 -11.24 -5.76
C ASP A 219 8.75 -10.41 -4.77
N ARG A 220 8.63 -10.85 -3.51
CA ARG A 220 7.93 -10.10 -2.45
C ARG A 220 8.55 -8.73 -2.22
N ILE A 221 9.87 -8.68 -2.04
CA ILE A 221 10.59 -7.43 -1.77
C ILE A 221 10.38 -6.44 -2.93
N ASN A 222 10.56 -6.92 -4.18
CA ASN A 222 10.34 -6.11 -5.36
C ASN A 222 8.90 -5.64 -5.49
N PHE A 223 7.93 -6.53 -5.27
CA PHE A 223 6.52 -6.23 -5.41
C PHE A 223 6.09 -5.16 -4.40
N VAL A 224 6.39 -5.34 -3.11
CA VAL A 224 6.04 -4.38 -2.06
C VAL A 224 6.69 -3.01 -2.31
N ARG A 225 7.98 -2.98 -2.66
CA ARG A 225 8.67 -1.74 -3.03
C ARG A 225 7.96 -1.02 -4.17
N ASN A 226 7.63 -1.76 -5.23
CA ASN A 226 7.00 -1.19 -6.41
C ASN A 226 5.55 -0.72 -6.13
N THR A 227 4.79 -1.43 -5.29
CA THR A 227 3.45 -0.99 -4.86
C THR A 227 3.53 0.36 -4.15
N VAL A 228 4.46 0.54 -3.22
CA VAL A 228 4.65 1.82 -2.51
C VAL A 228 5.09 2.91 -3.49
N TRP A 229 6.02 2.60 -4.40
CA TRP A 229 6.46 3.54 -5.43
C TRP A 229 5.31 4.02 -6.32
N THR A 230 4.50 3.10 -6.86
CA THR A 230 3.32 3.44 -7.67
C THR A 230 2.33 4.29 -6.88
N HIS A 231 2.09 3.94 -5.61
CA HIS A 231 1.21 4.73 -4.75
C HIS A 231 1.69 6.19 -4.60
N LEU A 232 2.99 6.41 -4.38
CA LEU A 232 3.57 7.75 -4.30
C LEU A 232 3.48 8.52 -5.62
N ASN A 233 3.62 7.83 -6.75
CA ASN A 233 3.44 8.46 -8.07
C ASN A 233 2.01 8.90 -8.30
N LEU A 234 1.02 8.09 -7.90
CA LEU A 234 -0.40 8.47 -7.95
C LEU A 234 -0.67 9.75 -7.16
N LEU A 235 -0.10 9.85 -5.95
CA LEU A 235 -0.20 11.06 -5.12
C LEU A 235 0.46 12.28 -5.78
N SER A 236 1.66 12.09 -6.33
CA SER A 236 2.40 13.18 -6.99
C SER A 236 1.66 13.70 -8.23
N GLN A 237 1.09 12.80 -9.04
CA GLN A 237 0.27 13.16 -10.18
C GLN A 237 -0.96 13.96 -9.77
N GLN A 238 -1.62 13.57 -8.66
CA GLN A 238 -2.77 14.31 -8.15
C GLN A 238 -2.42 15.75 -7.76
N CYS A 239 -1.24 16.00 -7.21
CA CYS A 239 -0.79 17.36 -6.92
C CYS A 239 -0.69 18.22 -8.18
N VAL A 240 -0.14 17.67 -9.27
CA VAL A 240 -0.04 18.35 -10.56
C VAL A 240 -1.42 18.66 -11.13
N THR A 241 -2.29 17.64 -11.21
CA THR A 241 -3.67 17.82 -11.69
C THR A 241 -4.42 18.89 -10.88
N THR A 242 -4.23 18.91 -9.57
CA THR A 242 -4.89 19.89 -8.69
C THR A 242 -4.38 21.31 -8.94
N ASP A 243 -3.07 21.48 -9.15
CA ASP A 243 -2.46 22.77 -9.46
C ASP A 243 -3.00 23.34 -10.80
N GLU A 244 -3.09 22.50 -11.84
CA GLU A 244 -3.67 22.87 -13.13
C GLU A 244 -5.13 23.36 -13.00
N LEU A 245 -5.95 22.68 -12.19
CA LEU A 245 -7.34 23.06 -11.96
C LEU A 245 -7.46 24.39 -11.20
N TYR A 246 -6.57 24.67 -10.25
CA TYR A 246 -6.53 25.96 -9.55
C TYR A 246 -6.05 27.09 -10.45
N GLU A 247 -5.15 26.80 -11.38
CA GLU A 247 -4.69 27.78 -12.37
C GLU A 247 -5.82 28.26 -13.29
N GLU A 248 -6.75 27.37 -13.67
CA GLU A 248 -7.94 27.77 -14.44
C GLU A 248 -8.85 28.74 -13.67
N VAL A 249 -8.91 28.63 -12.34
CA VAL A 249 -9.63 29.61 -11.51
C VAL A 249 -8.91 30.96 -11.52
N ARG A 250 -7.58 30.97 -11.37
CA ARG A 250 -6.78 32.21 -11.38
C ARG A 250 -6.93 32.96 -12.71
N LYS A 251 -6.80 32.27 -13.84
CA LYS A 251 -7.01 32.84 -15.19
C LYS A 251 -8.41 33.45 -15.35
N SER A 252 -9.42 32.83 -14.76
CA SER A 252 -10.79 33.37 -14.78
C SER A 252 -10.92 34.63 -13.93
N LEU A 253 -10.28 34.68 -12.76
CA LEU A 253 -10.26 35.87 -11.91
C LEU A 253 -9.51 37.04 -12.55
N GLU A 254 -8.45 36.77 -13.32
CA GLU A 254 -7.75 37.80 -14.11
C GLU A 254 -8.64 38.46 -15.17
N GLN A 255 -9.73 37.80 -15.59
CA GLN A 255 -10.72 38.34 -16.52
C GLN A 255 -11.83 39.16 -15.84
N CYS A 256 -11.84 39.26 -14.51
CA CYS A 256 -12.80 40.11 -13.80
C CYS A 256 -12.54 41.59 -14.15
N ASN A 257 -13.60 42.29 -14.56
CA ASN A 257 -13.55 43.72 -14.82
C ASN A 257 -14.54 44.46 -13.93
N ILE A 258 -13.99 45.16 -12.94
CA ILE A 258 -14.75 45.92 -11.94
C ILE A 258 -15.64 46.97 -12.61
N GLN A 259 -15.13 47.67 -13.63
CA GLN A 259 -15.87 48.73 -14.29
C GLN A 259 -17.08 48.14 -15.06
N ASP A 260 -16.85 47.05 -15.80
CA ASP A 260 -17.93 46.37 -16.54
C ASP A 260 -19.02 45.85 -15.59
N ASP A 261 -18.65 45.36 -14.40
CA ASP A 261 -19.60 44.86 -13.40
C ASP A 261 -20.44 46.00 -12.80
N ILE A 262 -19.83 47.15 -12.48
CA ILE A 262 -20.53 48.34 -11.98
C ILE A 262 -21.46 48.90 -13.06
N GLU A 263 -20.98 49.04 -14.30
CA GLU A 263 -21.80 49.51 -15.42
C GLU A 263 -22.97 48.56 -15.68
N HIS A 264 -22.72 47.25 -15.64
CA HIS A 264 -23.78 46.25 -15.77
C HIS A 264 -24.86 46.43 -14.69
N PHE A 265 -24.45 46.63 -13.43
CA PHE A 265 -25.39 46.86 -12.35
C PHE A 265 -26.21 48.15 -12.55
N VAL A 266 -25.55 49.28 -12.83
CA VAL A 266 -26.23 50.58 -13.06
C VAL A 266 -27.22 50.46 -14.21
N ASN A 267 -26.81 49.87 -15.33
CA ASN A 267 -27.69 49.69 -16.48
C ASN A 267 -28.91 48.82 -16.16
N LEU A 268 -28.76 47.83 -15.29
CA LEU A 268 -29.84 46.93 -14.91
C LEU A 268 -30.78 47.52 -13.83
N ARG A 269 -30.28 48.38 -12.94
CA ARG A 269 -31.00 48.85 -11.73
C ARG A 269 -31.28 50.36 -11.68
N ARG A 270 -30.82 51.15 -12.66
CA ARG A 270 -31.08 52.60 -12.69
C ARG A 270 -32.57 52.91 -12.59
N SER A 271 -32.92 53.86 -11.73
CA SER A 271 -34.30 54.29 -11.44
C SER A 271 -34.66 55.67 -12.02
N GLY A 272 -33.68 56.39 -12.55
CA GLY A 272 -33.83 57.72 -13.14
C GLY A 272 -32.46 58.34 -13.41
N ASP A 273 -32.43 59.32 -14.30
CA ASP A 273 -31.23 60.09 -14.68
C ASP A 273 -31.18 61.48 -14.05
N LYS A 274 -32.25 61.86 -13.33
CA LYS A 274 -32.41 63.18 -12.72
C LYS A 274 -32.86 63.06 -11.26
N PRO A 275 -32.26 63.82 -10.33
CA PRO A 275 -32.73 63.89 -8.95
C PRO A 275 -34.13 64.54 -8.89
N PRO A 276 -34.91 64.29 -7.82
CA PRO A 276 -36.17 64.98 -7.59
C PRO A 276 -36.00 66.51 -7.63
N GLY A 277 -36.93 67.20 -8.31
CA GLY A 277 -36.96 68.65 -8.33
C GLY A 277 -37.31 69.25 -6.96
N PRO A 278 -36.99 70.52 -6.71
CA PRO A 278 -37.39 71.21 -5.48
C PRO A 278 -38.92 71.30 -5.38
N ILE A 279 -39.47 71.12 -4.17
CA ILE A 279 -40.90 71.34 -3.91
C ILE A 279 -41.14 72.85 -3.92
N LEU A 280 -41.96 73.32 -4.87
CA LEU A 280 -42.35 74.71 -4.96
C LEU A 280 -43.60 74.96 -4.11
N TYR A 281 -43.68 76.11 -3.44
CA TYR A 281 -44.87 76.50 -2.67
C TYR A 281 -46.04 76.77 -3.61
N GLU A 282 -47.13 76.03 -3.43
CA GLU A 282 -48.39 76.24 -4.14
C GLU A 282 -49.44 76.85 -3.20
N ASN A 283 -49.87 78.07 -3.51
CA ASN A 283 -50.91 78.74 -2.75
C ASN A 283 -52.30 78.25 -3.22
N PHE A 284 -53.06 77.64 -2.30
CA PHE A 284 -54.40 77.09 -2.57
C PHE A 284 -55.38 78.05 -3.26
N TYR A 285 -55.28 79.36 -2.99
CA TYR A 285 -56.21 80.36 -3.52
C TYR A 285 -55.80 80.93 -4.89
N ARG A 286 -54.68 80.48 -5.49
CA ARG A 286 -54.14 81.04 -6.74
C ARG A 286 -54.42 80.18 -7.99
N ALA A 287 -55.09 79.03 -7.86
CA ALA A 287 -55.32 78.08 -8.96
C ALA A 287 -56.26 78.61 -10.09
N SER A 288 -56.91 79.77 -9.91
CA SER A 288 -57.84 80.36 -10.88
C SER A 288 -57.30 81.54 -11.69
N LEU A 289 -56.02 81.91 -11.53
CA LEU A 289 -55.41 83.00 -12.32
C LEU A 289 -54.38 82.41 -13.30
N ALA A 290 -54.64 82.59 -14.60
CA ALA A 290 -53.82 82.14 -15.72
C ALA A 290 -52.33 82.51 -15.55
N PRO A 291 -51.39 81.69 -16.06
CA PRO A 291 -49.97 81.92 -15.82
C PRO A 291 -49.50 83.21 -16.52
N PRO A 292 -48.66 84.04 -15.87
CA PRO A 292 -48.05 85.19 -16.53
C PRO A 292 -46.97 84.70 -17.54
N PRO A 293 -46.69 85.47 -18.60
CA PRO A 293 -45.82 85.04 -19.69
C PRO A 293 -44.38 84.80 -19.21
N ALA A 294 -43.73 83.80 -19.83
CA ALA A 294 -42.37 83.38 -19.54
C ALA A 294 -41.37 84.53 -19.70
N VAL A 295 -40.56 84.76 -18.66
CA VAL A 295 -39.42 85.69 -18.69
C VAL A 295 -38.21 84.97 -19.31
N PRO A 296 -37.42 85.59 -20.21
CA PRO A 296 -36.27 84.94 -20.82
C PRO A 296 -35.19 84.57 -19.79
N PRO A 297 -34.39 83.52 -20.04
CA PRO A 297 -33.35 83.11 -19.09
C PRO A 297 -32.23 84.17 -19.02
N PRO A 298 -31.60 84.37 -17.85
CA PRO A 298 -30.48 85.28 -17.71
C PRO A 298 -29.25 84.74 -18.46
N ILE A 299 -28.53 85.68 -19.08
CA ILE A 299 -27.29 85.43 -19.82
C ILE A 299 -26.21 84.95 -18.83
N ASN A 300 -25.78 83.70 -18.96
CA ASN A 300 -24.61 83.16 -18.26
C ASN A 300 -23.35 83.93 -18.68
N ARG A 301 -22.74 84.67 -17.74
CA ARG A 301 -21.32 85.04 -17.85
C ARG A 301 -20.50 83.78 -17.67
N ARG A 302 -19.74 83.44 -18.70
CA ARG A 302 -18.72 82.38 -18.76
C ARG A 302 -17.83 82.45 -17.52
N GLU A 303 -17.86 81.44 -16.66
CA GLU A 303 -16.82 81.22 -15.65
C GLU A 303 -15.53 80.78 -16.36
N ALA A 304 -14.39 81.31 -15.88
CA ALA A 304 -13.07 80.97 -16.38
C ALA A 304 -12.69 79.54 -15.98
N PRO A 305 -11.94 78.80 -16.81
CA PRO A 305 -11.53 77.44 -16.50
C PRO A 305 -10.54 77.42 -15.31
N PRO A 306 -10.64 76.44 -14.39
CA PRO A 306 -9.68 76.29 -13.31
C PRO A 306 -8.32 75.80 -13.85
N VAL A 307 -7.25 76.37 -13.30
CA VAL A 307 -5.85 76.05 -13.56
C VAL A 307 -5.52 74.65 -12.99
N PRO A 308 -4.69 73.82 -13.65
CA PRO A 308 -4.36 72.47 -13.16
C PRO A 308 -3.52 72.55 -11.88
N GLY A 309 -4.03 71.98 -10.80
CA GLY A 309 -3.26 71.70 -9.59
C GLY A 309 -2.46 70.42 -9.76
N SER A 310 -1.14 70.53 -9.59
CA SER A 310 -0.23 69.42 -9.38
C SER A 310 -0.39 68.91 -7.95
N ASP A 311 -1.05 67.78 -7.76
CA ASP A 311 -0.91 67.00 -6.53
C ASP A 311 -0.63 65.54 -6.88
N SER A 312 0.62 65.19 -6.61
CA SER A 312 1.13 63.84 -6.44
C SER A 312 0.40 63.20 -5.25
N ASP A 313 -0.51 62.28 -5.51
CA ASP A 313 -0.99 61.36 -4.47
C ASP A 313 -0.51 59.95 -4.77
N GLY A 314 0.28 59.44 -3.82
CA GLY A 314 1.08 58.25 -3.95
C GLY A 314 0.23 56.99 -3.97
N ALA A 315 0.50 56.12 -4.95
CA ALA A 315 0.07 54.74 -4.91
C ALA A 315 0.73 54.03 -3.71
N VAL A 316 -0.05 53.77 -2.65
CA VAL A 316 0.37 52.87 -1.57
C VAL A 316 0.11 51.44 -2.04
N TYR A 317 1.13 50.84 -2.66
CA TYR A 317 1.16 49.39 -2.84
C TYR A 317 1.47 48.74 -1.49
N SER A 318 0.55 47.89 -1.02
CA SER A 318 0.78 47.00 0.12
C SER A 318 1.71 45.87 -0.32
N THR A 319 2.99 45.94 0.06
CA THR A 319 3.93 44.83 -0.07
C THR A 319 3.80 43.88 1.12
N VAL A 320 3.44 42.63 0.82
CA VAL A 320 3.51 41.48 1.72
C VAL A 320 4.95 41.31 2.19
N GLN A 321 5.20 41.35 3.50
CA GLN A 321 6.49 41.03 4.09
C GLN A 321 6.67 39.51 4.16
N ASP A 322 7.71 39.02 3.49
CA ASP A 322 8.26 37.67 3.65
C ASP A 322 8.64 37.41 5.11
N ALA A 323 7.99 36.42 5.72
CA ALA A 323 8.44 35.84 6.98
C ALA A 323 9.63 34.92 6.69
N ARG A 324 10.84 35.37 7.05
CA ARG A 324 12.04 34.54 7.09
C ARG A 324 12.01 33.60 8.29
N ILE A 325 12.40 32.38 7.97
CA ILE A 325 12.78 31.24 8.80
C ILE A 325 13.68 31.65 9.98
N HIS A 326 13.34 31.13 11.17
CA HIS A 326 14.32 30.67 12.16
C HIS A 326 13.86 29.35 12.76
#